data_AF-A0A538JEU3-F1
#
_entry.id   AF-A0A538JEU3-F1
#
_cell.length_a   1.000
_cell.length_b   1.000
_cell.length_c   1.000
_cell.angle_alpha   90.00
_cell.angle_beta   90.00
_cell.angle_gamma   90.00
#
_symmetry.space_group_name_H-M   'P 1'
#
loop_
_entity.id
_entity.type
_entity.pdbx_description
1 polymer ?
#
loop_
_entity_poly.entity_id
_entity_poly.type
_entity_poly.pdbx_seq_one_letter_code
_entity_poly.pdbx_strand_id
1 'polypeptide(L)'
;MLLRVHEKRDPAPHEKPNEELVQMLASLEDHVVQNPFTAIGHIKPSLFRRITIRVILFYLDYAARHFFNRGNLSGVKTIHFARWVFIDEKQRMFFASNYDGSLESYMDDFIDKVAWGLNLVFSNGVGYPRTSWLVRGGAKDELAFKDYLRMHQVPTRTRPTSD
;
A
#
# COMPACT_ATOMS: atom_id res chain seq x y z
N MET A 1 24.18 -11.91 1.66
CA MET A 1 23.00 -11.04 1.50
C MET A 1 21.76 -11.67 2.16
N LEU A 2 21.55 -11.44 3.46
CA LEU A 2 20.44 -12.01 4.25
C LEU A 2 19.05 -11.64 3.69
N LEU A 3 18.86 -10.37 3.29
CA LEU A 3 17.61 -9.89 2.68
C LEU A 3 17.15 -10.76 1.50
N ARG A 4 18.07 -11.09 0.59
CA ARG A 4 17.76 -11.88 -0.61
C ARG A 4 17.38 -13.32 -0.28
N VAL A 5 17.93 -13.89 0.79
CA VAL A 5 17.56 -15.23 1.27
C VAL A 5 16.15 -15.23 1.83
N HIS A 6 15.78 -14.21 2.61
CA HIS A 6 14.41 -14.06 3.10
C HIS A 6 13.40 -13.89 1.97
N GLU A 7 13.67 -12.99 1.00
CA GLU A 7 12.79 -12.79 -0.16
C GLU A 7 12.52 -14.07 -0.97
N LYS A 8 13.53 -14.92 -1.15
CA LYS A 8 13.37 -16.20 -1.89
C LYS A 8 12.55 -17.23 -1.14
N ARG A 9 12.52 -17.17 0.19
CA ARG A 9 11.79 -18.11 1.06
C ARG A 9 10.36 -17.65 1.34
N ASP A 10 10.08 -16.36 1.18
CA ASP A 10 8.75 -15.81 1.43
C ASP A 10 7.74 -16.35 0.40
N PRO A 11 6.60 -16.91 0.84
CA PRO A 11 5.51 -17.24 -0.06
C PRO A 11 4.88 -15.95 -0.59
N ALA A 12 4.52 -15.96 -1.87
CA ALA A 12 3.82 -14.87 -2.54
C ALA A 12 2.68 -15.48 -3.37
N PRO A 13 1.65 -16.01 -2.69
CA PRO A 13 0.49 -16.56 -3.38
C PRO A 13 -0.23 -15.43 -4.11
N HIS A 14 -0.63 -15.69 -5.35
CA HIS A 14 -1.55 -14.81 -6.07
C HIS A 14 -2.96 -15.34 -5.83
N GLU A 15 -3.64 -14.75 -4.85
CA GLU A 15 -5.03 -15.06 -4.52
C GLU A 15 -5.94 -14.01 -5.12
N LYS A 16 -6.96 -14.44 -5.85
CA LYS A 16 -7.97 -13.54 -6.40
C LYS A 16 -9.02 -13.21 -5.34
N PRO A 17 -9.43 -11.94 -5.20
CA PRO A 17 -10.52 -11.58 -4.30
C PRO A 17 -11.84 -12.18 -4.78
N ASN A 18 -12.74 -12.47 -3.82
CA ASN A 18 -14.11 -12.86 -4.13
C ASN A 18 -14.81 -11.74 -4.92
N GLU A 19 -15.54 -12.10 -5.98
CA GLU A 19 -16.29 -11.13 -6.79
C GLU A 19 -17.28 -10.32 -5.96
N GLU A 20 -17.94 -10.92 -4.98
CA GLU A 20 -18.87 -10.22 -4.08
C GLU A 20 -18.17 -9.14 -3.25
N LEU A 21 -16.94 -9.41 -2.79
CA LEU A 21 -16.13 -8.44 -2.06
C LEU A 21 -15.74 -7.27 -2.98
N VAL A 22 -15.35 -7.57 -4.22
CA VAL A 22 -14.99 -6.54 -5.21
C VAL A 22 -16.19 -5.66 -5.54
N GLN A 23 -17.36 -6.26 -5.76
CA GLN A 23 -18.60 -5.50 -6.03
C GLN A 23 -19.02 -4.64 -4.84
N MET A 24 -18.93 -5.18 -3.63
CA MET A 24 -19.23 -4.43 -2.41
C MET A 24 -18.28 -3.23 -2.25
N LEU A 25 -16.97 -3.42 -2.42
CA LEU A 25 -15.99 -2.32 -2.36
C LEU A 25 -16.25 -1.27 -3.44
N ALA A 26 -16.44 -1.70 -4.69
CA ALA A 26 -16.75 -0.81 -5.81
C ALA A 26 -18.02 0.02 -5.57
N SER A 27 -19.03 -0.53 -4.88
CA SER A 27 -20.25 0.20 -4.54
C SER A 27 -20.04 1.34 -3.54
N LEU A 28 -18.91 1.38 -2.83
CA LEU A 28 -18.56 2.39 -1.82
C LEU A 28 -17.52 3.40 -2.32
N GLU A 29 -16.93 3.16 -3.49
CA GLU A 29 -15.81 3.91 -4.07
C GLU A 29 -16.30 4.90 -5.14
N ASP A 30 -15.47 5.89 -5.44
CA ASP A 30 -15.61 6.79 -6.60
C ASP A 30 -16.91 7.64 -6.63
N HIS A 31 -17.50 7.93 -5.46
CA HIS A 31 -18.72 8.74 -5.34
C HIS A 31 -18.49 10.24 -5.14
N VAL A 32 -17.26 10.64 -4.83
CA VAL A 32 -16.89 12.02 -4.52
C VAL A 32 -15.58 12.37 -5.22
N VAL A 33 -15.25 13.67 -5.28
CA VAL A 33 -14.00 14.14 -5.91
C VAL A 33 -12.77 13.55 -5.23
N GLN A 34 -12.80 13.44 -3.89
CA GLN A 34 -11.72 12.89 -3.07
C GLN A 34 -12.15 11.57 -2.41
N ASN A 35 -11.53 10.47 -2.83
CA ASN A 35 -11.85 9.15 -2.33
C ASN A 35 -10.81 8.70 -1.27
N PRO A 36 -11.25 8.16 -0.13
CA PRO A 36 -10.36 7.54 0.85
C PRO A 36 -10.06 6.10 0.46
N PHE A 37 -8.81 5.69 0.62
CA PHE A 37 -8.39 4.29 0.52
C PHE A 37 -7.69 3.88 1.81
N THR A 38 -8.13 2.76 2.37
CA THR A 38 -7.59 2.20 3.61
C THR A 38 -7.26 0.73 3.41
N ALA A 39 -6.07 0.32 3.83
CA ALA A 39 -5.65 -1.08 3.82
C ALA A 39 -4.98 -1.47 5.14
N ILE A 40 -5.20 -2.72 5.57
CA ILE A 40 -4.56 -3.30 6.76
C ILE A 40 -3.92 -4.61 6.38
N GLY A 41 -2.65 -4.79 6.77
CA GLY A 41 -1.91 -6.03 6.52
C GLY A 41 -1.06 -6.46 7.70
N HIS A 42 -0.80 -7.77 7.76
CA HIS A 42 0.13 -8.33 8.74
C HIS A 42 1.58 -8.17 8.27
N ILE A 43 2.46 -7.78 9.19
CA ILE A 43 3.90 -7.75 8.95
C ILE A 43 4.44 -9.17 9.10
N LYS A 44 5.33 -9.59 8.20
CA LYS A 44 5.98 -10.90 8.24
C LYS A 44 6.56 -11.17 9.64
N PRO A 45 6.38 -12.38 10.23
CA PRO A 45 6.74 -12.69 11.61
C PRO A 45 8.25 -12.93 11.81
N SER A 46 9.10 -12.12 11.16
CA SER A 46 10.56 -12.16 11.29
C SER A 46 11.06 -10.88 11.95
N LEU A 47 11.91 -11.02 12.97
CA LEU A 47 12.54 -9.87 13.64
C LEU A 47 13.28 -8.98 12.64
N PHE A 48 13.96 -9.58 11.65
CA PHE A 48 14.62 -8.86 10.57
C PHE A 48 13.66 -7.97 9.79
N ARG A 49 12.50 -8.51 9.37
CA ARG A 49 11.47 -7.75 8.65
C ARG A 49 10.87 -6.64 9.52
N ARG A 50 10.59 -6.94 10.80
CA ARG A 50 10.06 -5.96 11.77
C ARG A 50 11.02 -4.80 12.01
N ILE A 51 12.33 -5.05 12.12
CA ILE A 51 13.34 -4.00 12.23
C ILE A 51 13.45 -3.23 10.92
N THR A 52 13.53 -3.93 9.79
CA THR A 52 13.65 -3.34 8.45
C THR A 52 12.54 -2.33 8.18
N ILE A 53 11.28 -2.71 8.40
CA ILE A 53 10.14 -1.81 8.16
C ILE A 53 10.14 -0.59 9.10
N ARG A 54 10.54 -0.76 10.37
CA ARG A 54 10.64 0.36 11.32
C ARG A 54 11.69 1.38 10.86
N VAL A 55 12.84 0.90 10.42
CA VAL A 55 13.93 1.75 9.90
C VAL A 55 13.47 2.47 8.64
N ILE A 56 12.85 1.75 7.69
CA ILE A 56 12.32 2.33 6.45
C ILE A 56 11.31 3.43 6.75
N LEU A 57 10.28 3.16 7.58
CA LEU A 57 9.25 4.15 7.88
C LEU A 57 9.81 5.36 8.65
N PHE A 58 10.78 5.15 9.53
CA PHE A 58 11.48 6.26 10.19
C PHE A 58 12.15 7.19 9.17
N TYR A 59 12.89 6.62 8.22
CA TYR A 59 13.55 7.42 7.18
C TYR A 59 12.56 8.05 6.19
N LEU A 60 11.46 7.37 5.85
CA LEU A 60 10.42 7.94 4.99
C LEU A 60 9.69 9.11 5.67
N ASP A 61 9.33 8.97 6.96
CA ASP A 61 8.72 10.05 7.74
C ASP A 61 9.69 11.23 7.92
N TYR A 62 10.97 10.95 8.21
CA TYR A 62 12.00 11.98 8.25
C TYR A 62 12.13 12.68 6.90
N ALA A 63 12.27 11.94 5.80
CA ALA A 63 12.40 12.52 4.47
C ALA A 63 11.17 13.34 4.07
N ALA A 64 9.97 12.85 4.38
CA ALA A 64 8.71 13.55 4.15
C ALA A 64 8.71 14.94 4.81
N ARG A 65 9.08 15.01 6.09
CA ARG A 65 9.10 16.26 6.87
C ARG A 65 10.18 17.26 6.42
N HIS A 66 11.30 16.77 5.90
CA HIS A 66 12.45 17.62 5.58
C HIS A 66 12.54 18.01 4.10
N PHE A 67 12.06 17.14 3.19
CA PHE A 67 12.20 17.35 1.75
C PHE A 67 10.86 17.54 1.04
N PHE A 68 9.76 16.99 1.55
CA PHE A 68 8.46 16.97 0.85
C PHE A 68 7.40 17.92 1.44
N ASN A 69 7.80 18.91 2.26
CA ASN A 69 6.95 19.95 2.84
C ASN A 69 6.23 20.88 1.82
N ARG A 70 6.29 20.60 0.52
CA ARG A 70 5.62 21.38 -0.55
C ARG A 70 4.61 20.57 -1.39
N GLY A 71 4.02 19.51 -0.82
CA GLY A 71 2.79 18.91 -1.34
C GLY A 71 2.90 18.12 -2.64
N ASN A 72 4.09 17.59 -2.98
CA ASN A 72 4.24 16.75 -4.17
C ASN A 72 4.95 15.44 -3.79
N LEU A 73 4.16 14.40 -3.51
CA LEU A 73 4.69 13.04 -3.35
C LEU A 73 5.10 12.51 -4.72
N SER A 74 6.38 12.68 -5.05
CA SER A 74 7.06 11.94 -6.13
C SER A 74 6.33 11.93 -7.49
N GLY A 75 5.64 13.02 -7.86
CA GLY A 75 5.03 13.19 -9.18
C GLY A 75 3.61 12.63 -9.36
N VAL A 76 3.02 12.06 -8.31
CA VAL A 76 1.59 11.69 -8.32
C VAL A 76 0.77 12.88 -7.83
N LYS A 77 0.21 13.66 -8.76
CA LYS A 77 -0.55 14.88 -8.44
C LYS A 77 -1.91 14.61 -7.79
N THR A 78 -2.40 13.39 -7.93
CA THR A 78 -3.72 12.94 -7.47
C THR A 78 -3.72 12.51 -6.00
N ILE A 79 -2.57 12.37 -5.34
CA ILE A 79 -2.48 11.97 -3.93
C ILE A 79 -2.32 13.21 -3.04
N HIS A 80 -3.31 13.45 -2.19
CA HIS A 80 -3.30 14.54 -1.21
C HIS A 80 -2.68 14.12 0.12
N PHE A 81 -2.84 12.84 0.47
CA PHE A 81 -2.41 12.30 1.75
C PHE A 81 -2.10 10.81 1.64
N ALA A 82 -1.04 10.36 2.31
CA ALA A 82 -0.71 8.96 2.48
C ALA A 82 0.03 8.77 3.81
N ARG A 83 -0.39 7.79 4.61
CA ARG A 83 0.22 7.51 5.91
C ARG A 83 0.23 6.02 6.23
N TRP A 84 1.35 5.58 6.79
CA TRP A 84 1.52 4.26 7.38
C TRP A 84 1.58 4.37 8.90
N VAL A 85 0.85 3.49 9.58
CA VAL A 85 0.76 3.45 11.05
C VAL A 85 0.91 2.00 11.50
N PHE A 86 1.79 1.76 12.46
CA PHE A 86 1.86 0.46 13.14
C PHE A 86 0.69 0.32 14.12
N ILE A 87 0.03 -0.85 14.09
CA ILE A 87 -0.99 -1.24 15.07
C ILE A 87 -0.61 -2.62 15.68
N ASP A 88 -1.32 -3.03 16.72
CA ASP A 88 -1.13 -4.30 17.44
C ASP A 88 0.34 -4.59 17.76
N GLU A 89 0.94 -3.78 18.63
CA GLU A 89 2.34 -3.97 19.03
C GLU A 89 3.34 -4.03 17.84
N LYS A 90 3.01 -3.33 16.75
CA LYS A 90 3.80 -3.30 15.51
C LYS A 90 3.85 -4.65 14.80
N GLN A 91 2.79 -5.46 14.92
CA GLN A 91 2.61 -6.69 14.17
C GLN A 91 1.77 -6.49 12.91
N ARG A 92 0.93 -5.46 12.89
CA ARG A 92 0.13 -5.07 11.72
C ARG A 92 0.48 -3.66 11.28
N MET A 93 0.23 -3.39 10.00
CA MET A 93 0.37 -2.09 9.38
C MET A 93 -0.99 -1.63 8.88
N PHE A 94 -1.33 -0.41 9.23
CA PHE A 94 -2.45 0.34 8.68
C PHE A 94 -1.91 1.35 7.66
N PHE A 95 -2.50 1.36 6.48
CA PHE A 95 -2.25 2.36 5.45
C PHE A 95 -3.54 3.11 5.18
N ALA A 96 -3.47 4.44 5.16
CA ALA A 96 -4.57 5.29 4.73
C ALA A 96 -4.06 6.36 3.77
N SER A 97 -4.90 6.67 2.78
CA SER A 97 -4.61 7.65 1.77
C SER A 97 -5.87 8.32 1.24
N ASN A 98 -5.73 9.54 0.74
CA ASN A 98 -6.78 10.28 0.06
C ASN A 98 -6.28 10.67 -1.33
N TYR A 99 -7.10 10.39 -2.34
CA TYR A 99 -6.76 10.60 -3.75
C TYR A 99 -7.93 11.19 -4.53
N ASP A 100 -7.62 11.85 -5.66
CA ASP A 100 -8.61 12.32 -6.63
C ASP A 100 -8.86 11.27 -7.72
N GLY A 101 -10.09 11.22 -8.23
CA GLY A 101 -10.47 10.37 -9.35
C GLY A 101 -10.86 8.96 -8.96
N SER A 102 -10.74 8.02 -9.90
CA SER A 102 -11.12 6.62 -9.70
C SER A 102 -10.05 5.81 -8.99
N LEU A 103 -10.45 4.77 -8.28
CA LEU A 103 -9.51 3.85 -7.64
C LEU A 103 -8.54 3.21 -8.65
N GLU A 104 -9.02 2.90 -9.84
CA GLU A 104 -8.18 2.31 -10.90
C GLU A 104 -7.06 3.26 -11.33
N SER A 105 -7.39 4.52 -11.63
CA SER A 105 -6.40 5.53 -11.99
C SER A 105 -5.40 5.77 -10.86
N TYR A 106 -5.85 5.69 -9.61
CA TYR A 106 -4.99 5.81 -8.45
C TYR A 106 -4.00 4.65 -8.33
N MET A 107 -4.46 3.41 -8.56
CA MET A 107 -3.58 2.23 -8.55
C MET A 107 -2.57 2.24 -9.70
N ASP A 108 -2.96 2.70 -10.87
CA ASP A 108 -2.07 2.82 -12.03
C ASP A 108 -0.96 3.84 -11.76
N ASP A 109 -1.32 5.03 -11.26
CA ASP A 109 -0.35 6.05 -10.85
C ASP A 109 0.66 5.51 -9.83
N PHE A 110 0.18 4.67 -8.91
CA PHE A 110 1.00 4.02 -7.91
C PHE A 110 2.01 3.04 -8.49
N ILE A 111 1.58 2.21 -9.43
CA ILE A 111 2.42 1.21 -10.09
C ILE A 111 3.45 1.90 -10.99
N ASP A 112 3.05 2.90 -11.75
CA ASP A 112 3.91 3.54 -12.73
C ASP A 112 4.95 4.46 -12.10
N LYS A 113 4.54 5.27 -11.12
CA LYS A 113 5.38 6.37 -10.61
C LYS A 113 6.11 6.01 -9.32
N VAL A 114 5.50 5.18 -8.47
CA VAL A 114 6.00 4.96 -7.10
C VAL A 114 6.04 3.49 -6.68
N ALA A 115 5.99 2.53 -7.63
CA ALA A 115 6.11 1.10 -7.34
C ALA A 115 7.32 0.76 -6.47
N TRP A 116 8.45 1.44 -6.66
CA TRP A 116 9.65 1.22 -5.86
C TRP A 116 9.42 1.53 -4.37
N GLY A 117 8.66 2.59 -4.05
CA GLY A 117 8.36 3.01 -2.69
C GLY A 117 7.30 2.12 -2.05
N LEU A 118 6.29 1.70 -2.82
CA LEU A 118 5.32 0.70 -2.39
C LEU A 118 6.01 -0.63 -2.06
N ASN A 119 6.88 -1.11 -2.94
CA ASN A 119 7.67 -2.30 -2.71
C ASN A 119 8.50 -2.18 -1.42
N LEU A 120 9.11 -1.02 -1.17
CA LEU A 120 9.97 -0.80 0.00
C LEU A 120 9.20 -1.02 1.32
N VAL A 121 7.92 -0.63 1.36
CA VAL A 121 7.06 -0.76 2.54
C VAL A 121 6.32 -2.10 2.53
N PHE A 122 5.49 -2.35 1.52
CA PHE A 122 4.55 -3.47 1.48
C PHE A 122 5.21 -4.83 1.30
N SER A 123 6.44 -4.93 0.79
CA SER A 123 7.16 -6.22 0.71
C SER A 123 7.45 -6.86 2.07
N ASN A 124 7.35 -6.09 3.16
CA ASN A 124 7.44 -6.58 4.52
C ASN A 124 6.10 -7.16 5.04
N GLY A 125 5.01 -7.00 4.29
CA GLY A 125 3.70 -7.58 4.54
C GLY A 125 3.61 -9.04 4.08
N VAL A 126 2.81 -9.83 4.79
CA VAL A 126 2.48 -11.21 4.41
C VAL A 126 1.66 -11.20 3.11
N GLY A 127 1.95 -12.14 2.19
CA GLY A 127 1.21 -12.30 0.95
C GLY A 127 1.56 -11.32 -0.17
N TYR A 128 2.42 -10.32 0.08
CA TYR A 128 2.79 -9.34 -0.94
C TYR A 128 3.52 -9.98 -2.13
N PRO A 129 3.29 -9.51 -3.38
CA PRO A 129 3.96 -10.04 -4.56
C PRO A 129 5.49 -10.03 -4.43
N ARG A 130 6.17 -11.02 -5.05
CA ARG A 130 7.62 -11.20 -4.85
C ARG A 130 8.40 -9.95 -5.27
N THR A 131 9.23 -9.50 -4.35
CA THR A 131 10.17 -8.40 -4.58
C THR A 131 11.61 -8.88 -4.58
N SER A 132 12.46 -8.11 -5.24
CA SER A 132 13.90 -8.26 -5.18
C SER A 132 14.53 -6.97 -4.69
N TRP A 133 15.38 -7.08 -3.66
CA TRP A 133 16.03 -5.93 -3.03
C TRP A 133 15.04 -4.92 -2.44
N LEU A 134 13.86 -5.37 -2.01
CA LEU A 134 12.73 -4.54 -1.57
C LEU A 134 12.17 -3.57 -2.62
N VAL A 135 12.73 -3.45 -3.83
CA VAL A 135 12.37 -2.36 -4.76
C VAL A 135 11.98 -2.83 -6.16
N ARG A 136 12.49 -3.98 -6.62
CA ARG A 136 12.21 -4.53 -7.95
C ARG A 136 11.10 -5.59 -7.91
N GLY A 137 10.30 -5.69 -8.99
CA GLY A 137 9.17 -6.61 -9.06
C GLY A 137 7.97 -6.07 -8.27
N GLY A 138 7.38 -6.92 -7.42
CA GLY A 138 6.33 -6.52 -6.48
C GLY A 138 5.13 -5.88 -7.19
N ALA A 139 4.88 -4.60 -6.89
CA ALA A 139 3.82 -3.78 -7.50
C ALA A 139 3.82 -3.74 -9.03
N LYS A 140 4.96 -4.03 -9.69
CA LYS A 140 5.02 -4.14 -11.16
C LYS A 140 4.25 -5.33 -11.72
N ASP A 141 3.98 -6.35 -10.90
CA ASP A 141 2.97 -7.35 -11.19
C ASP A 141 1.61 -6.77 -10.80
N GLU A 142 1.07 -5.99 -11.72
CA GLU A 142 -0.13 -5.18 -11.51
C GLU A 142 -1.32 -6.01 -11.03
N LEU A 143 -1.57 -7.16 -11.66
CA LEU A 143 -2.68 -8.04 -11.30
C LEU A 143 -2.51 -8.58 -9.88
N ALA A 144 -1.34 -9.15 -9.57
CA ALA A 144 -1.09 -9.67 -8.23
C ALA A 144 -1.13 -8.57 -7.15
N PHE A 145 -0.68 -7.35 -7.48
CA PHE A 145 -0.70 -6.21 -6.58
C PHE A 145 -2.11 -5.66 -6.34
N LYS A 146 -2.91 -5.46 -7.40
CA LYS A 146 -4.30 -5.00 -7.30
C LYS A 146 -5.14 -6.02 -6.52
N ASP A 147 -5.00 -7.31 -6.82
CA ASP A 147 -5.70 -8.38 -6.08
C ASP A 147 -5.28 -8.42 -4.60
N TYR A 148 -3.97 -8.31 -4.33
CA TYR A 148 -3.45 -8.22 -2.96
C TYR A 148 -4.07 -7.04 -2.20
N LEU A 149 -4.14 -5.86 -2.81
CA LEU A 149 -4.71 -4.68 -2.17
C LEU A 149 -6.19 -4.83 -1.88
N ARG A 150 -6.97 -5.38 -2.83
CA ARG A 150 -8.41 -5.63 -2.63
C ARG A 150 -8.69 -6.53 -1.43
N MET A 151 -7.86 -7.56 -1.24
CA MET A 151 -7.98 -8.48 -0.10
C MET A 151 -7.66 -7.83 1.26
N HIS A 152 -6.87 -6.77 1.26
CA HIS A 152 -6.45 -6.05 2.48
C HIS A 152 -7.18 -4.73 2.68
N GLN A 153 -8.08 -4.38 1.77
CA GLN A 153 -8.84 -3.14 1.79
C GLN A 153 -9.90 -3.18 2.88
N VAL A 154 -9.95 -2.12 3.68
CA VAL A 154 -11.01 -1.94 4.67
C VAL A 154 -12.10 -1.05 4.05
N PRO A 155 -13.36 -1.50 3.98
CA PRO A 155 -14.45 -0.70 3.46
C PRO A 155 -14.52 0.66 4.15
N THR A 156 -14.35 1.73 3.39
CA THR A 156 -14.41 3.09 3.90
C THR A 156 -15.55 3.80 3.19
N ARG A 157 -16.54 4.28 3.94
CA ARG A 157 -17.73 4.93 3.36
C ARG A 157 -17.50 6.43 3.29
N THR A 158 -17.55 6.99 2.08
CA THR A 158 -17.74 8.44 1.91
C THR A 158 -19.22 8.75 2.16
N ARG A 159 -19.50 9.70 3.05
CA ARG A 159 -20.87 10.16 3.26
C ARG A 159 -21.19 11.07 2.08
N PRO A 160 -22.28 10.86 1.32
CA PRO A 160 -22.71 11.85 0.35
C PRO A 160 -22.97 13.15 1.10
N THR A 161 -22.44 14.26 0.62
CA THR A 161 -22.86 15.58 1.07
C THR A 161 -24.34 15.72 0.73
N SER A 162 -25.20 15.61 1.74
CA SER A 162 -26.59 16.02 1.63
C SER A 162 -26.61 17.54 1.53
N ASP A 163 -26.99 18.05 0.36
CA ASP A 163 -27.42 19.44 0.16
C ASP A 163 -28.69 19.75 0.96
#